data_AF-A0AA95JLZ1-F1
#
_entry.id   AF-A0AA95JLZ1-F1
#
_cell.length_a   1.000
_cell.length_b   1.000
_cell.length_c   1.000
_cell.angle_alpha   90.00
_cell.angle_beta   90.00
_cell.angle_gamma   90.00
#
_symmetry.space_group_name_H-M   'P 1'
#
loop_
_entity.id
_entity.type
_entity.pdbx_description
1 polymer ?
#
loop_
_entity_poly.entity_id
_entity_poly.type
_entity_poly.pdbx_seq_one_letter_code
_entity_poly.pdbx_strand_id
1 'polypeptide(L)'
;MSCQKKENNSNNEPLIAVIKLNSAEEIKNFKEALNYLDVDKVYSKYSKPLGITPEEYWKELVNTSYQFSRDKKFTNVFKYYDYNIITEKKDENECLINFIPYKNGLKSVTYTLNFKDGKWKIINIDYMP
;
A
#
# COMPACT_ATOMS: atom_id res chain seq x y z
N MET A 1 -18.02 -28.95 21.47
CA MET A 1 -18.33 -27.98 20.40
C MET A 1 -17.11 -27.86 19.52
N SER A 2 -17.19 -28.41 18.31
CA SER A 2 -16.12 -28.33 17.32
C SER A 2 -16.06 -26.92 16.76
N CYS A 3 -14.96 -26.21 16.98
CA CYS A 3 -14.67 -24.98 16.24
C CYS A 3 -14.36 -25.36 14.80
N GLN A 4 -15.40 -25.43 13.96
CA GLN A 4 -15.21 -25.35 12.52
C GLN A 4 -14.60 -23.98 12.23
N LYS A 5 -13.27 -23.92 12.09
CA LYS A 5 -12.62 -22.83 11.37
C LYS A 5 -13.21 -22.85 9.98
N LYS A 6 -14.13 -21.92 9.68
CA LYS A 6 -14.33 -21.50 8.30
C LYS A 6 -12.93 -21.12 7.81
N GLU A 7 -12.40 -21.85 6.83
CA GLU A 7 -11.34 -21.34 5.97
C GLU A 7 -11.92 -20.16 5.19
N ASN A 8 -12.15 -19.04 5.88
CA ASN A 8 -12.26 -17.77 5.21
C ASN A 8 -10.92 -17.60 4.53
N ASN A 9 -10.94 -17.47 3.22
CA ASN A 9 -9.77 -17.24 2.38
C ASN A 9 -9.23 -15.82 2.65
N SER A 10 -8.85 -15.55 3.91
CA SER A 10 -8.50 -14.25 4.47
C SER A 10 -7.33 -13.63 3.73
N ASN A 11 -6.48 -14.46 3.10
CA ASN A 11 -5.35 -14.01 2.31
C ASN A 11 -5.70 -13.13 1.10
N ASN A 12 -6.99 -13.00 0.73
CA ASN A 12 -7.45 -12.25 -0.43
C ASN A 12 -8.36 -11.05 -0.08
N GLU A 13 -8.23 -10.49 1.12
CA GLU A 13 -8.89 -9.24 1.45
C GLU A 13 -8.11 -8.02 0.91
N PRO A 14 -8.78 -6.94 0.46
CA PRO A 14 -8.10 -5.76 -0.09
C PRO A 14 -7.11 -5.13 0.89
N LEU A 15 -7.46 -5.06 2.18
CA LEU A 15 -6.56 -4.54 3.22
C LEU A 15 -5.27 -5.37 3.33
N ILE A 16 -5.36 -6.69 3.16
CA ILE A 16 -4.19 -7.57 3.23
C ILE A 16 -3.23 -7.32 2.07
N ALA A 17 -3.75 -6.96 0.88
CA ALA A 17 -2.88 -6.55 -0.23
C ALA A 17 -2.09 -5.27 0.11
N VAL A 18 -2.73 -4.28 0.76
CA VAL A 18 -2.03 -3.06 1.22
C VAL A 18 -0.96 -3.39 2.27
N ILE A 19 -1.28 -4.23 3.25
CA ILE A 19 -0.33 -4.62 4.30
C ILE A 19 0.88 -5.34 3.69
N LYS A 20 0.64 -6.25 2.74
CA LYS A 20 1.70 -7.01 2.07
C LYS A 20 2.57 -6.12 1.18
N LEU A 21 1.97 -5.14 0.48
CA LEU A 21 2.72 -4.12 -0.27
C LEU A 21 3.66 -3.35 0.66
N ASN A 22 3.12 -2.73 1.71
CA ASN A 22 3.90 -1.94 2.66
C ASN A 22 5.03 -2.77 3.29
N SER A 23 4.73 -4.02 3.67
CA SER A 23 5.74 -4.93 4.25
C SER A 23 6.84 -5.25 3.25
N ALA A 24 6.50 -5.49 1.98
CA ALA A 24 7.47 -5.80 0.94
C ALA A 24 8.34 -4.58 0.58
N GLU A 25 7.78 -3.38 0.56
CA GLU A 25 8.52 -2.12 0.40
C GLU A 25 9.47 -1.87 1.57
N GLU A 26 9.03 -2.16 2.80
CA GLU A 26 9.81 -2.00 4.02
C GLU A 26 11.13 -2.82 3.97
N ILE A 27 11.03 -4.08 3.53
CA ILE A 27 12.20 -4.96 3.37
C ILE A 27 12.84 -4.89 1.99
N LYS A 28 12.41 -3.93 1.14
CA LYS A 28 12.90 -3.72 -0.24
C LYS A 28 12.79 -4.96 -1.15
N ASN A 29 11.81 -5.81 -0.90
CA ASN A 29 11.49 -6.93 -1.78
C ASN A 29 10.58 -6.45 -2.91
N PHE A 30 11.16 -5.71 -3.86
CA PHE A 30 10.41 -5.11 -4.98
C PHE A 30 9.68 -6.15 -5.84
N LYS A 31 10.25 -7.35 -5.99
CA LYS A 31 9.62 -8.45 -6.72
C LYS A 31 8.31 -8.87 -6.05
N GLU A 32 8.29 -8.96 -4.72
CA GLU A 32 7.08 -9.28 -3.97
C GLU A 32 6.09 -8.12 -3.97
N ALA A 33 6.56 -6.88 -3.84
CA ALA A 33 5.68 -5.69 -3.87
C ALA A 33 4.89 -5.58 -5.19
N LEU A 34 5.50 -5.91 -6.33
CA LEU A 34 4.83 -5.92 -7.65
C LEU A 34 3.68 -6.95 -7.76
N ASN A 35 3.60 -7.92 -6.86
CA ASN A 35 2.44 -8.81 -6.78
C ASN A 35 1.17 -8.08 -6.31
N TYR A 36 1.32 -7.00 -5.57
CA TYR A 36 0.22 -6.21 -4.98
C TYR A 36 0.06 -4.84 -5.63
N LEU A 37 1.05 -4.37 -6.38
CA LEU A 37 1.09 -3.04 -7.00
C LEU A 37 0.97 -3.13 -8.53
N ASP A 38 0.12 -2.28 -9.11
CA ASP A 38 0.19 -1.91 -10.52
C ASP A 38 1.03 -0.63 -10.63
N VAL A 39 2.36 -0.81 -10.72
CA VAL A 39 3.33 0.28 -10.61
C VAL A 39 3.17 1.30 -11.73
N ASP A 40 2.78 0.86 -12.92
CA ASP A 40 2.54 1.73 -14.06
C ASP A 40 1.32 2.62 -13.81
N LYS A 41 0.19 2.06 -13.36
CA LYS A 41 -0.98 2.88 -13.03
C LYS A 41 -0.72 3.84 -11.88
N VAL A 42 -0.08 3.38 -10.80
CA VAL A 42 0.15 4.20 -9.61
C VAL A 42 1.16 5.32 -9.90
N TYR A 43 2.25 5.01 -10.61
CA TYR A 43 3.36 5.96 -10.75
C TYR A 43 3.44 6.65 -12.12
N SER A 44 2.60 6.31 -13.10
CA SER A 44 2.48 7.06 -14.36
C SER A 44 2.02 8.50 -14.16
N LYS A 45 1.16 8.74 -13.16
CA LYS A 45 0.58 10.07 -12.87
C LYS A 45 1.56 11.09 -12.30
N TYR A 46 2.71 10.67 -11.77
CA TYR A 46 3.69 11.59 -11.21
C TYR A 46 4.62 12.15 -12.29
N SER A 47 4.97 13.43 -12.16
CA SER A 47 6.03 14.04 -12.96
C SER A 47 7.37 13.40 -12.62
N LYS A 48 7.95 12.70 -13.59
CA LYS A 48 9.22 11.97 -13.45
C LYS A 48 10.31 12.65 -14.27
N PRO A 49 11.59 12.52 -13.89
CA PRO A 49 12.69 12.90 -14.75
C PRO A 49 12.62 12.17 -16.10
N LEU A 50 13.07 12.83 -17.17
CA LEU A 50 13.04 12.28 -18.52
C LEU A 50 13.86 10.98 -18.58
N GLY A 51 13.28 9.93 -19.14
CA GLY A 51 13.96 8.64 -19.33
C GLY A 51 13.88 7.67 -18.14
N ILE A 52 13.18 8.01 -17.05
CA ILE A 52 12.96 7.13 -15.91
C ILE A 52 11.60 6.45 -15.99
N THR A 53 11.56 5.12 -15.88
CA THR A 53 10.32 4.33 -15.85
C THR A 53 9.53 4.54 -14.55
N PRO A 54 8.21 4.29 -14.52
CA PRO A 54 7.43 4.30 -13.28
C PRO A 54 8.04 3.40 -12.19
N GLU A 55 8.56 2.22 -12.57
CA GLU A 55 9.16 1.27 -11.65
C GLU A 55 10.48 1.78 -11.04
N GLU A 56 11.38 2.36 -11.86
CA GLU A 56 12.62 2.95 -11.36
C GLU A 56 12.34 4.12 -10.41
N TYR A 57 11.42 5.00 -10.79
CA TYR A 57 11.01 6.12 -9.95
C TYR A 57 10.44 5.67 -8.60
N TRP A 58 9.56 4.65 -8.62
CA TRP A 58 9.03 4.06 -7.40
C TRP A 58 10.12 3.46 -6.50
N LYS A 59 11.06 2.69 -7.07
CA LYS A 59 12.19 2.13 -6.32
C LYS A 59 13.05 3.22 -5.68
N GLU A 60 13.28 4.33 -6.38
CA GLU A 60 13.98 5.48 -5.82
C GLU A 60 13.20 6.11 -4.65
N LEU A 61 11.89 6.30 -4.77
CA LEU A 61 11.04 6.82 -3.68
C LEU A 61 11.07 5.91 -2.45
N VAL A 62 10.93 4.60 -2.62
CA VAL A 62 11.01 3.63 -1.51
C VAL A 62 12.40 3.67 -0.88
N ASN A 63 13.47 3.78 -1.67
CA ASN A 63 14.82 3.86 -1.11
C ASN A 63 15.13 5.18 -0.40
N THR A 64 14.61 6.31 -0.90
CA THR A 64 14.88 7.65 -0.37
C THR A 64 14.02 7.96 0.86
N SER A 65 12.76 7.51 0.90
CA SER A 65 11.92 7.61 2.12
C SER A 65 12.59 6.97 3.33
N TYR A 66 13.36 5.90 3.14
CA TYR A 66 14.26 5.33 4.17
C TYR A 66 15.39 6.26 4.59
N GLN A 67 16.04 6.92 3.63
CA GLN A 67 17.20 7.76 3.90
C GLN A 67 16.87 9.08 4.62
N PHE A 68 15.63 9.58 4.50
CA PHE A 68 15.19 10.78 5.22
C PHE A 68 14.76 10.52 6.68
N SER A 69 14.58 9.26 7.09
CA SER A 69 14.32 8.86 8.49
C SER A 69 15.60 8.83 9.36
N ARG A 70 16.46 9.85 9.24
CA ARG A 70 17.85 9.92 9.81
C ARG A 70 17.99 9.83 11.33
N ASP A 71 16.94 9.54 12.09
CA ASP A 71 17.08 9.12 13.48
C ASP A 71 17.19 7.59 13.54
N LYS A 72 18.41 7.10 13.80
CA LYS A 72 18.78 5.67 13.97
C LYS A 72 17.92 4.86 14.98
N LYS A 73 16.95 5.48 15.65
CA LYS A 73 16.06 4.88 16.64
C LYS A 73 14.62 4.69 16.15
N PHE A 74 14.24 5.25 15.00
CA PHE A 74 12.90 5.10 14.45
C PHE A 74 12.96 4.22 13.20
N THR A 75 12.51 2.98 13.35
CA THR A 75 12.20 2.11 12.23
C THR A 75 11.19 2.83 11.32
N ASN A 76 11.45 2.89 10.01
CA ASN A 76 10.58 3.51 9.00
C ASN A 76 9.29 2.69 8.74
N VAL A 77 8.84 1.97 9.77
CA VAL A 77 7.71 1.04 9.77
C VAL A 77 6.43 1.85 9.69
N PHE A 78 5.55 1.47 8.78
CA PHE A 78 4.20 2.02 8.72
C PHE A 78 3.45 1.67 10.02
N LYS A 79 3.11 2.68 10.82
CA LYS A 79 2.45 2.49 12.11
C LYS A 79 0.93 2.41 11.93
N TYR A 80 0.43 1.22 11.63
CA TYR A 80 -1.01 0.98 11.45
C TYR A 80 -1.88 1.46 12.62
N TYR A 81 -1.36 1.41 13.86
CA TYR A 81 -2.07 1.87 15.06
C TYR A 81 -2.25 3.39 15.15
N ASP A 82 -1.55 4.18 14.35
CA ASP A 82 -1.73 5.63 14.29
C ASP A 82 -2.94 6.03 13.43
N TYR A 83 -3.61 5.07 12.77
CA TYR A 83 -4.70 5.31 11.82
C TYR A 83 -5.99 4.54 12.18
N ASN A 84 -7.12 5.18 11.93
CA ASN A 84 -8.38 4.52 11.69
C ASN A 84 -8.41 4.01 10.24
N ILE A 85 -8.70 2.73 10.05
CA ILE A 85 -8.69 2.09 8.73
C ILE A 85 -10.13 1.82 8.30
N ILE A 86 -10.54 2.45 7.21
CA ILE A 86 -11.89 2.31 6.65
C ILE A 86 -11.80 1.65 5.28
N THR A 87 -12.44 0.49 5.16
CA THR A 87 -12.62 -0.23 3.90
C THR A 87 -13.94 0.17 3.26
N GLU A 88 -13.89 0.75 2.07
CA GLU A 88 -15.07 1.12 1.28
C GLU A 88 -15.09 0.31 -0.01
N LYS A 89 -16.06 -0.59 -0.17
CA LYS A 89 -16.28 -1.28 -1.44
C LYS A 89 -17.08 -0.38 -2.37
N LYS A 90 -16.55 -0.10 -3.57
CA LYS A 90 -17.29 0.62 -4.62
C LYS A 90 -18.14 -0.35 -5.42
N ASP A 91 -17.57 -1.49 -5.77
CA ASP A 91 -18.27 -2.61 -6.40
C ASP A 91 -17.57 -3.95 -6.06
N GLU A 92 -17.85 -5.01 -6.81
CA GLU A 92 -17.27 -6.35 -6.60
C GLU A 92 -15.76 -6.41 -6.90
N ASN A 93 -15.29 -5.52 -7.77
CA ASN A 93 -13.92 -5.49 -8.28
C ASN A 93 -13.15 -4.24 -7.84
N GLU A 94 -13.76 -3.27 -7.17
CA GLU A 94 -13.08 -2.06 -6.71
C GLU A 94 -13.32 -1.77 -5.23
N CYS A 95 -12.22 -1.47 -4.53
CA CYS A 95 -12.23 -1.16 -3.11
C CYS A 95 -11.27 -0.02 -2.79
N LEU A 96 -11.66 0.85 -1.85
CA LEU A 96 -10.80 1.86 -1.26
C LEU A 96 -10.44 1.44 0.16
N ILE A 97 -9.17 1.63 0.52
CA ILE A 97 -8.70 1.51 1.90
C ILE A 97 -8.20 2.88 2.32
N ASN A 98 -8.91 3.49 3.27
CA ASN A 98 -8.60 4.82 3.79
C ASN A 98 -7.93 4.70 5.15
N PHE A 99 -6.75 5.29 5.28
CA PHE A 99 -6.00 5.45 6.51
C PHE A 99 -6.18 6.88 7.00
N ILE A 100 -6.98 7.06 8.04
CA ILE A 100 -7.29 8.37 8.61
C ILE A 100 -6.55 8.50 9.94
N PRO A 101 -5.62 9.44 10.11
CA PRO A 101 -4.80 9.51 11.32
C PRO A 101 -5.61 9.93 12.53
N TYR A 102 -5.31 9.36 13.71
CA TYR A 102 -5.90 9.80 14.97
C TYR A 102 -5.33 11.13 15.49
N LYS A 103 -4.17 11.53 14.98
CA LYS A 103 -3.40 12.70 15.46
C LYS A 103 -3.13 13.68 14.32
N ASN A 104 -3.22 14.97 14.64
CA ASN A 104 -2.81 16.04 13.74
C ASN A 104 -1.30 15.92 13.45
N GLY A 105 -0.91 16.10 12.18
CA GLY A 105 0.47 16.06 11.71
C GLY A 105 0.86 14.81 10.91
N LEU A 106 0.00 13.79 10.85
CA LEU A 106 0.09 12.70 9.88
C LEU A 106 -0.84 12.98 8.71
N LYS A 107 -0.46 12.51 7.52
CA LYS A 107 -1.28 12.63 6.30
C LYS A 107 -2.25 11.46 6.20
N SER A 108 -3.45 11.72 5.68
CA SER A 108 -4.35 10.62 5.31
C SER A 108 -3.86 9.95 4.03
N VAL A 109 -4.07 8.64 3.93
CA VAL A 109 -3.69 7.87 2.74
C VAL A 109 -4.86 7.03 2.27
N THR A 110 -5.18 7.13 0.99
CA THR A 110 -6.21 6.29 0.35
C THR A 110 -5.56 5.42 -0.71
N TYR A 111 -5.74 4.12 -0.59
CA TYR A 111 -5.37 3.14 -1.60
C TYR A 111 -6.63 2.74 -2.37
N THR A 112 -6.61 2.87 -3.70
CA THR A 112 -7.62 2.27 -4.57
C THR A 112 -7.09 0.95 -5.08
N LEU A 113 -7.86 -0.12 -4.89
CA LEU A 113 -7.53 -1.46 -5.32
C LEU A 113 -8.55 -1.96 -6.32
N ASN A 114 -8.07 -2.71 -7.29
CA ASN A 114 -8.90 -3.46 -8.22
C ASN A 114 -8.66 -4.96 -8.06
N PHE A 115 -9.72 -5.75 -8.09
CA PHE A 115 -9.67 -7.21 -8.09
C PHE A 115 -9.59 -7.72 -9.52
N LYS A 116 -8.46 -8.29 -9.89
CA LYS A 116 -8.23 -8.84 -11.22
C LYS A 116 -7.41 -10.13 -11.12
N ASP A 117 -7.76 -11.11 -11.94
CA ASP A 117 -7.06 -12.41 -12.01
C ASP A 117 -6.94 -13.11 -10.64
N GLY A 118 -8.00 -12.98 -9.83
CA GLY A 118 -8.08 -13.59 -8.49
C GLY A 118 -7.30 -12.86 -7.40
N LYS A 119 -6.76 -11.67 -7.66
CA LYS A 119 -5.92 -10.91 -6.71
C LYS A 119 -6.33 -9.44 -6.65
N TRP A 120 -6.23 -8.85 -5.46
CA TRP A 120 -6.30 -7.40 -5.31
C TRP A 120 -4.96 -6.75 -5.68
N LYS A 121 -5.01 -5.75 -6.55
CA LYS A 121 -3.87 -4.88 -6.86
C LYS A 121 -4.20 -3.42 -6.58
N ILE A 122 -3.28 -2.74 -5.92
CA ILE A 122 -3.28 -1.29 -5.75
C ILE A 122 -3.05 -0.67 -7.13
N ILE A 123 -4.00 0.15 -7.58
CA ILE A 123 -3.94 0.87 -8.86
C ILE A 123 -3.81 2.38 -8.67
N ASN A 124 -4.06 2.88 -7.47
CA ASN A 124 -3.90 4.28 -7.12
C ASN A 124 -3.55 4.44 -5.64
N ILE A 125 -2.73 5.44 -5.32
CA ILE A 125 -2.38 5.86 -3.96
C ILE A 125 -2.49 7.38 -3.92
N ASP A 126 -3.33 7.90 -3.03
CA ASP A 126 -3.52 9.33 -2.81
C ASP A 126 -3.16 9.71 -1.38
N TYR A 127 -2.29 10.71 -1.26
CA TYR A 127 -1.86 11.27 0.02
C TYR A 127 -2.57 12.61 0.22
N MET A 128 -3.50 12.66 1.17
CA MET A 128 -4.22 13.90 1.51
C MET A 128 -3.56 14.57 2.73
N PRO A 129 -3.45 15.91 2.74
CA PRO A 129 -2.91 16.65 3.88
C PRO A 129 -3.71 16.42 5.16
#